data_AF-A0A5R2MXX2-F1
#
_entry.id   AF-A0A5R2MXX2-F1
#
_cell.length_a   1.000
_cell.length_b   1.000
_cell.length_c   1.000
_cell.angle_alpha   90.00
_cell.angle_beta   90.00
_cell.angle_gamma   90.00
#
_symmetry.space_group_name_H-M   'P 1'
#
loop_
_entity.id
_entity.type
_entity.pdbx_description
1 polymer ?
#
loop_
_entity_poly.entity_id
_entity_poly.type
_entity_poly.pdbx_seq_one_letter_code
_entity_poly.pdbx_strand_id
1 'polypeptide(L)' 'MRLSRMINVVGAHAEGEPNDVITGGVIDVPGKTMFEKARWLETKGDDLRAFLLHEPRGK' A
#
# COMPACT_ATOMS: atom_id res chain seq x y z
N MET A 1 -23.40 -3.71 3.32
CA MET A 1 -22.08 -4.14 3.86
C MET A 1 -21.46 -2.96 4.59
N ARG A 2 -20.95 -3.14 5.82
CA ARG A 2 -20.23 -2.09 6.55
C ARG A 2 -18.75 -2.44 6.54
N LEU A 3 -17.96 -1.70 5.76
CA LEU A 3 -16.51 -1.91 5.65
C LEU A 3 -15.78 -0.99 6.64
N SER A 4 -14.81 -1.54 7.37
CA SER A 4 -13.99 -0.79 8.33
C SER A 4 -12.70 -0.23 7.72
N ARG A 5 -12.20 -0.82 6.63
CA ARG A 5 -11.03 -0.38 5.87
C ARG A 5 -11.24 -0.74 4.40
N MET A 6 -11.05 0.24 3.51
CA MET A 6 -11.18 0.07 2.06
C MET A 6 -9.98 0.75 1.38
N ILE A 7 -9.26 0.01 0.55
CA ILE A 7 -8.13 0.51 -0.25
C ILE A 7 -8.42 0.14 -1.70
N ASN A 8 -8.34 1.12 -2.59
CA ASN A 8 -8.53 0.93 -4.03
C ASN A 8 -7.17 0.69 -4.66
N VAL A 9 -7.05 -0.43 -5.38
CA VAL A 9 -5.80 -0.88 -6.00
C VAL A 9 -6.08 -1.23 -7.46
N VAL A 10 -5.20 -0.79 -8.36
CA VAL A 10 -5.16 -1.20 -9.76
C VAL A 10 -4.00 -2.16 -9.92
N GLY A 11 -4.30 -3.42 -10.29
CA GLY A 11 -3.27 -4.38 -10.66
C GLY A 11 -2.71 -4.08 -12.05
N ALA A 12 -1.40 -4.11 -12.18
CA ALA A 12 -0.64 -3.94 -13.41
C ALA A 12 0.46 -5.00 -13.48
N HIS A 13 1.11 -5.12 -14.62
CA HIS A 13 2.35 -5.88 -14.73
C HIS A 13 3.30 -5.23 -15.74
N ALA A 14 4.60 -5.44 -15.53
CA ALA A 14 5.63 -5.10 -16.49
C ALA A 14 6.38 -6.39 -16.84
N GLU A 15 6.27 -6.83 -18.10
CA GLU A 15 6.94 -8.06 -18.59
C GLU A 15 6.61 -9.33 -17.79
N GLY A 16 5.47 -9.36 -17.10
CA GLY A 16 5.02 -10.50 -16.30
C GLY A 16 5.25 -10.33 -14.80
N GLU A 17 6.01 -9.30 -14.39
CA GLU A 17 6.18 -8.93 -12.99
C GLU A 17 4.94 -8.18 -12.48
N PRO A 18 4.16 -8.75 -11.55
CA PRO A 18 2.94 -8.15 -11.04
C PRO A 18 3.27 -6.93 -10.15
N ASN A 19 2.52 -5.84 -10.34
CA ASN A 19 2.67 -4.61 -9.59
C ASN A 19 1.29 -4.04 -9.26
N ASP A 20 1.08 -3.64 -8.01
CA ASP A 20 -0.20 -3.11 -7.55
C ASP A 20 -0.07 -1.61 -7.26
N VAL A 21 -0.93 -0.80 -7.89
CA VAL A 21 -0.95 0.67 -7.76
C VAL A 21 -2.11 1.07 -6.86
N ILE A 22 -1.81 1.61 -5.68
CA ILE A 22 -2.82 2.18 -4.78
C ILE A 22 -3.35 3.48 -5.38
N THR A 23 -4.65 3.55 -5.64
CA THR A 23 -5.32 4.73 -6.23
C THR A 23 -6.28 5.43 -5.26
N GLY A 24 -6.56 4.82 -4.10
CA GLY A 24 -7.39 5.45 -3.06
C GLY A 24 -7.43 4.66 -1.75
N GLY A 25 -7.92 5.31 -0.69
CA GLY A 25 -8.05 4.70 0.65
C GLY A 25 -6.80 4.78 1.54
N VAL A 26 -5.68 5.23 0.98
CA VAL A 26 -4.48 5.64 1.73
C VAL A 26 -4.39 7.15 1.70
N ILE A 27 -4.38 7.76 2.89
CA ILE A 27 -4.21 9.21 3.06
C ILE A 27 -2.73 9.58 3.11
N ASP A 28 -2.42 10.85 3.38
CA ASP A 28 -1.05 11.33 3.44
C ASP A 28 -0.19 10.57 4.48
N VAL A 29 1.05 10.31 4.10
CA VAL A 29 2.05 9.65 4.94
C VAL A 29 2.93 10.73 5.58
N PRO A 30 3.23 10.67 6.89
CA PRO A 30 4.09 11.65 7.53
C PRO A 30 5.46 11.76 6.86
N GLY A 31 5.85 13.00 6.53
CA GLY A 31 7.13 13.32 5.90
C GLY A 31 6.99 14.47 4.91
N LYS A 32 8.02 15.33 4.84
CA LYS A 32 8.09 16.46 3.89
C LYS A 32 8.62 16.03 2.54
N THR A 33 9.40 14.94 2.49
CA THR A 33 9.97 14.38 1.26
C THR A 33 9.47 12.95 1.03
N MET A 34 9.53 12.46 -0.20
CA MET A 34 9.19 11.06 -0.49
C MET A 34 10.09 10.07 0.25
N PHE A 35 11.36 10.43 0.46
CA PHE A 35 12.29 9.61 1.23
C PHE A 35 11.86 9.48 2.70
N GLU A 36 11.47 10.59 3.33
CA GLU A 36 10.94 10.58 4.70
C GLU A 36 9.66 9.73 4.81
N LYS A 37 8.75 9.86 3.83
CA LYS A 37 7.52 9.05 3.79
C LYS A 37 7.82 7.56 3.64
N ALA A 38 8.75 7.20 2.75
CA ALA A 38 9.18 5.81 2.57
C ALA A 38 9.78 5.24 3.86
N ARG A 39 10.67 6.00 4.54
CA ARG A 39 11.26 5.60 5.82
C ARG A 39 10.24 5.50 6.94
N TRP A 40 9.22 6.36 6.94
CA TRP A 40 8.13 6.27 7.91
C TRP A 40 7.32 4.99 7.72
N LEU A 41 6.93 4.65 6.48
CA LEU A 41 6.21 3.40 6.20
C LEU A 41 7.03 2.16 6.60
N GLU A 42 8.32 2.16 6.31
CA GLU A 42 9.23 1.06 6.66
C GLU A 42 9.38 0.88 8.17
N THR A 43 9.46 1.97 8.95
CA THR A 43 9.82 1.89 10.38
C THR A 43 8.65 2.03 11.34
N LYS A 44 7.50 2.56 10.88
CA LYS A 44 6.33 2.89 11.71
C LYS A 44 5.00 2.46 11.09
N GLY A 45 4.90 2.43 9.76
CA GLY A 45 3.65 2.19 9.02
C GLY A 45 3.55 0.84 8.32
N ASP A 46 4.19 -0.20 8.85
CA ASP A 46 4.29 -1.51 8.19
C ASP A 46 2.93 -2.22 8.04
N ASP A 47 1.91 -1.79 8.78
CA ASP A 47 0.57 -2.36 8.73
C ASP A 47 -0.06 -2.27 7.33
N LEU A 48 0.22 -1.20 6.59
CA LEU A 48 -0.26 -1.03 5.21
C LEU A 48 0.36 -2.06 4.28
N ARG A 49 1.68 -2.27 4.37
CA ARG A 49 2.41 -3.27 3.58
C ARG A 49 1.91 -4.66 3.92
N ALA A 50 1.83 -4.99 5.22
CA ALA A 50 1.36 -6.30 5.68
C ALA A 50 -0.09 -6.57 5.24
N PHE A 51 -0.96 -5.56 5.28
CA PHE A 51 -2.35 -5.71 4.85
C PHE A 51 -2.47 -6.04 3.36
N LEU A 52 -1.63 -5.44 2.50
CA LEU A 52 -1.69 -5.60 1.05
C LEU A 52 -0.88 -6.80 0.54
N LEU A 53 0.30 -7.04 1.09
CA LEU A 53 1.28 -7.98 0.54
C LEU A 53 1.29 -9.35 1.21
N HIS A 54 0.66 -9.52 2.38
CA HIS A 54 0.55 -10.84 3.00
C HIS A 54 -0.75 -11.54 2.59
N GLU A 55 -0.75 -12.87 2.62
CA GLU A 55 -1.96 -13.67 2.43
C GLU A 55 -3.07 -13.25 3.40
N PRO A 56 -4.35 -13.25 2.96
CA PRO A 56 -4.86 -13.79 1.69
C PRO A 56 -4.95 -12.75 0.54
N ARG A 57 -4.35 -11.56 0.70
CA ARG A 57 -4.44 -10.48 -0.30
C ARG A 57 -3.21 -10.40 -1.19
N GLY A 58 -2.04 -10.61 -0.59
CA GLY A 58 -0.78 -10.78 -1.31
C GLY A 58 -0.84 -11.98 -2.25
N LYS A 59 -0.08 -11.88 -3.34
CA LYS A 59 0.10 -12.92 -4.35
C LYS A 59 1.47 -13.54 -4.20
#